data_AF-A0A815WPL4-F1
#
_entry.id   AF-A0A815WPL4-F1
#
_cell.length_a   1.000
_cell.length_b   1.000
_cell.length_c   1.000
_cell.angle_alpha   90.00
_cell.angle_beta   90.00
_cell.angle_gamma   90.00
#
_symmetry.space_group_name_H-M   'P 1'
#
loop_
_entity.id
_entity.type
_entity.pdbx_description
1 polymer ?
#
loop_
_entity_poly.entity_id
_entity_poly.type
_entity_poly.pdbx_seq_one_letter_code
_entity_poly.pdbx_strand_id
1 'polypeptide(L)'
;MRNYSRLEIYGGLTNINFEEMTEYKSDRSVPVRRKLINHAFPNTWDIENNNGSKRIPLTSTSKQYFQVLKQFDDANMKGKYTQIIRIERIHNERWFLQYSAHRDEFKQRFNDNSCERSLFHGCRDVTINSIINENFNRAYAGVNGRL
;
A
#
# COMPACT_ATOMS: atom_id res chain seq x y z
N MET A 1 -3.54 15.04 -35.74
CA MET A 1 -4.38 13.86 -35.43
C MET A 1 -4.94 14.07 -34.03
N ARG A 2 -6.27 14.05 -33.86
CA ARG A 2 -6.90 14.23 -32.52
C ARG A 2 -7.01 12.87 -31.83
N ASN A 3 -6.49 12.77 -30.61
CA ASN A 3 -6.44 11.53 -29.83
C ASN A 3 -7.78 11.31 -29.12
N TYR A 4 -8.72 10.64 -29.77
CA TYR A 4 -9.95 10.17 -29.13
C TYR A 4 -9.71 8.77 -28.55
N SER A 5 -10.25 8.52 -27.35
CA SER A 5 -10.33 7.17 -26.80
C SER A 5 -11.80 6.73 -26.81
N ARG A 6 -12.10 5.63 -27.51
CA ARG A 6 -13.44 5.05 -27.58
C ARG A 6 -13.68 4.17 -26.36
N LEU A 7 -14.70 4.50 -25.57
CA LEU A 7 -15.10 3.70 -24.41
C LEU A 7 -16.43 3.02 -24.70
N GLU A 8 -16.46 1.69 -24.61
CA GLU A 8 -17.69 0.92 -24.60
C GLU A 8 -18.24 0.88 -23.18
N ILE A 9 -19.46 1.40 -23.03
CA ILE A 9 -20.13 1.48 -21.74
C ILE A 9 -21.52 0.90 -21.93
N TYR A 10 -21.77 -0.30 -21.37
CA TYR A 10 -23.07 -1.01 -21.31
C TYR A 10 -24.07 -0.66 -22.43
N GLY A 11 -23.70 -0.97 -23.68
CA GLY A 11 -24.61 -0.87 -24.83
C GLY A 11 -24.73 0.52 -25.47
N GLY A 12 -23.84 1.46 -25.17
CA GLY A 12 -23.75 2.76 -25.85
C GLY A 12 -22.30 3.17 -26.14
N LEU A 13 -22.11 3.90 -27.23
CA LEU A 13 -20.82 4.49 -27.61
C LEU A 13 -20.82 5.97 -27.21
N THR A 14 -19.87 6.37 -26.38
CA THR A 14 -19.61 7.78 -26.09
C THR A 14 -18.18 8.16 -26.47
N ASN A 15 -18.02 9.39 -26.96
CA ASN A 15 -16.72 9.97 -27.29
C ASN A 15 -16.42 11.08 -26.28
N ILE A 16 -15.33 10.93 -25.53
CA ILE A 16 -14.86 11.93 -24.58
C ILE A 16 -13.59 12.56 -25.15
N ASN A 17 -13.59 13.90 -25.27
CA ASN A 17 -12.35 14.64 -25.54
C ASN A 17 -11.65 14.90 -24.21
N PHE A 18 -10.53 14.21 -23.97
CA PHE A 18 -9.77 14.34 -22.73
C PHE A 18 -8.86 15.57 -22.69
N GLU A 19 -8.60 16.23 -23.81
CA GLU A 19 -7.82 17.49 -23.84
C GLU A 19 -8.68 18.67 -23.39
N GLU A 20 -9.95 18.69 -23.79
CA GLU A 20 -10.88 19.79 -23.51
C GLU A 20 -11.80 19.50 -22.31
N MET A 21 -11.82 18.25 -21.80
CA MET A 21 -12.74 17.78 -20.75
C MET A 21 -14.22 18.04 -21.07
N THR A 22 -14.59 17.92 -22.36
CA THR A 22 -15.96 18.12 -22.84
C THR A 22 -16.61 16.80 -23.26
N GLU A 23 -17.84 16.59 -22.81
CA GLU A 23 -18.72 15.48 -23.26
C GLU A 23 -19.54 15.92 -24.48
N TYR A 24 -19.68 15.03 -25.45
CA TYR A 24 -20.66 15.21 -26.53
C TYR A 24 -21.96 14.49 -26.17
N LYS A 25 -23.05 15.25 -26.14
CA LYS A 25 -24.41 14.90 -25.66
C LYS A 25 -24.77 13.40 -25.77
N SER A 26 -24.96 12.76 -24.62
CA SER A 26 -25.62 11.47 -24.45
C SER A 26 -26.97 11.69 -23.75
N ASP A 27 -28.00 10.95 -24.17
CA ASP A 27 -29.31 10.88 -23.52
C ASP A 27 -29.32 9.99 -22.26
N ARG A 28 -28.19 9.33 -21.97
CA ARG A 28 -28.01 8.41 -20.85
C ARG A 28 -26.89 8.89 -19.93
N SER A 29 -27.16 8.94 -18.63
CA SER A 29 -26.15 9.12 -17.59
C SER A 29 -25.55 7.77 -17.21
N VAL A 30 -24.24 7.61 -17.33
CA VAL A 30 -23.53 6.42 -16.84
C VAL A 30 -22.63 6.82 -15.67
N PRO A 31 -22.65 6.09 -14.54
CA PRO A 31 -21.66 6.29 -13.48
C PRO A 31 -20.25 6.00 -14.00
N VAL A 32 -19.45 7.05 -14.21
CA VAL A 32 -18.01 6.94 -14.46
C VAL A 32 -17.32 6.73 -13.11
N ARG A 33 -16.73 5.55 -12.92
CA ARG A 33 -15.80 5.32 -11.81
C ARG A 33 -14.39 5.53 -12.31
N ARG A 34 -13.67 6.48 -11.69
CA ARG A 34 -12.23 6.58 -11.88
C ARG A 34 -11.58 5.33 -11.31
N LYS A 35 -11.25 4.38 -12.18
CA LYS A 35 -10.35 3.28 -11.81
C LYS A 35 -8.95 3.89 -11.79
N LEU A 36 -8.30 3.92 -10.63
CA LEU A 36 -6.90 4.29 -10.54
C LEU A 36 -6.10 3.21 -11.28
N ILE A 37 -5.78 3.48 -12.54
CA ILE A 37 -4.89 2.64 -13.35
C ILE A 37 -3.48 2.91 -12.81
N ASN A 38 -3.05 2.13 -11.81
CA ASN A 38 -1.63 1.82 -11.48
C ASN A 38 -1.37 1.43 -10.02
N HIS A 39 -2.35 1.47 -9.13
CA HIS A 39 -2.14 1.00 -7.76
C HIS A 39 -2.88 -0.31 -7.53
N ALA A 40 -2.39 -1.37 -8.17
CA ALA A 40 -2.80 -2.72 -7.79
C ALA A 40 -2.28 -2.97 -6.37
N PHE A 41 -3.20 -2.99 -5.40
CA PHE A 41 -2.89 -3.58 -4.10
C PHE A 41 -2.44 -5.03 -4.33
N PRO A 42 -1.63 -5.60 -3.43
CA PRO A 42 -1.26 -7.00 -3.55
C PRO A 42 -2.52 -7.86 -3.64
N ASN A 43 -2.55 -8.84 -4.56
CA ASN A 43 -3.69 -9.75 -4.75
C ASN A 43 -4.11 -10.53 -3.48
N THR A 44 -3.28 -10.48 -2.44
CA THR A 44 -3.53 -11.10 -1.14
C THR A 44 -4.26 -10.19 -0.16
N TRP A 45 -4.61 -8.96 -0.56
CA TRP A 45 -5.37 -8.01 0.26
C TRP A 45 -6.86 -8.11 -0.07
N ASP A 46 -7.68 -8.34 0.96
CA ASP A 46 -9.12 -8.23 0.85
C ASP A 46 -9.50 -6.74 0.89
N ILE A 47 -9.56 -6.14 -0.30
CA ILE A 47 -9.98 -4.75 -0.52
C ILE A 47 -11.49 -4.69 -0.33
N GLU A 48 -11.94 -4.69 0.92
CA GLU A 48 -13.29 -4.25 1.25
C GLU A 48 -13.24 -2.73 1.42
N ASN A 49 -14.30 -2.03 0.99
CA ASN A 49 -14.45 -0.56 1.11
C ASN A 49 -14.51 -0.08 2.58
N ASN A 50 -13.45 -0.31 3.34
CA ASN A 50 -13.34 0.08 4.72
C ASN A 50 -12.19 1.06 4.84
N ASN A 51 -12.50 2.30 5.19
CA ASN A 51 -11.56 3.44 5.23
C ASN A 51 -10.52 3.33 6.37
N GLY A 52 -10.32 2.15 6.97
CA GLY A 52 -9.51 1.92 8.15
C GLY A 52 -8.37 0.92 7.92
N SER A 53 -7.46 0.84 8.89
CA SER A 53 -6.44 -0.19 8.92
C SER A 53 -7.02 -1.53 9.38
N LYS A 54 -6.57 -2.65 8.79
CA LYS A 54 -6.86 -4.01 9.25
C LYS A 54 -5.58 -4.70 9.68
N ARG A 55 -5.66 -5.49 10.75
CA ARG A 55 -4.60 -6.41 11.20
C ARG A 55 -5.02 -7.81 10.84
N ILE A 56 -4.29 -8.45 9.94
CA ILE A 56 -4.58 -9.81 9.47
C ILE A 56 -3.59 -10.77 10.14
N PRO A 57 -4.01 -11.59 11.11
CA PRO A 57 -3.15 -12.60 11.70
C PRO A 57 -2.66 -13.58 10.63
N LEU A 58 -1.36 -13.86 10.62
CA LEU A 58 -0.79 -14.89 9.78
C LEU A 58 -0.82 -16.22 10.55
N THR A 59 -1.31 -17.27 9.91
CA THR A 59 -1.25 -18.62 10.49
C THR A 59 0.21 -19.10 10.51
N SER A 60 0.60 -19.82 11.55
CA SER A 60 1.95 -20.40 11.70
C SER A 60 2.31 -21.41 10.60
N THR A 61 1.32 -21.86 9.82
CA THR A 61 1.48 -22.76 8.68
C THR A 61 1.61 -22.01 7.34
N SER A 62 1.35 -20.70 7.31
CA SER A 62 1.38 -19.93 6.06
C SER A 62 2.82 -19.69 5.58
N LYS A 63 3.01 -19.71 4.26
CA LYS A 63 4.30 -19.37 3.63
C LYS A 63 4.79 -17.98 4.06
N GLN A 64 3.88 -17.01 4.17
CA GLN A 64 4.22 -15.65 4.57
C GLN A 64 4.73 -15.58 6.02
N TYR A 65 4.14 -16.34 6.94
CA TYR A 65 4.62 -16.44 8.32
C TYR A 65 6.08 -16.90 8.36
N PHE A 66 6.39 -18.00 7.69
CA PHE A 66 7.77 -18.53 7.65
C PHE A 66 8.76 -17.56 7.00
N GLN A 67 8.34 -16.84 5.95
CA GLN A 67 9.18 -15.84 5.30
C GLN A 67 9.53 -14.68 6.26
N VAL A 68 8.55 -14.13 6.97
CA VAL A 68 8.78 -13.04 7.94
C VAL A 68 9.64 -13.53 9.11
N LEU A 69 9.36 -14.72 9.63
CA LEU A 69 10.15 -15.31 10.71
C LEU A 69 11.61 -15.50 10.29
N LYS A 70 11.85 -16.04 9.09
CA LYS A 70 13.20 -16.19 8.55
C LYS A 70 13.92 -14.85 8.43
N GLN A 71 13.26 -13.82 7.89
CA GLN A 71 13.86 -12.48 7.77
C GLN A 71 14.22 -11.89 9.14
N PHE A 72 13.37 -12.12 10.15
CA PHE A 72 13.61 -11.67 11.51
C PHE A 72 14.81 -12.38 12.14
N ASP A 73 14.87 -13.71 12.02
CA ASP A 73 15.99 -14.51 12.50
C ASP A 73 17.31 -14.14 11.80
N ASP A 74 17.28 -13.96 10.48
CA ASP A 74 18.42 -13.54 9.64
C ASP A 74 18.90 -12.13 10.03
N ALA A 75 18.02 -11.27 10.57
CA ALA A 75 18.37 -9.97 11.14
C ALA A 75 18.93 -10.06 12.58
N ASN A 76 19.64 -11.16 12.88
CA ASN A 76 20.28 -11.44 14.17
C ASN A 76 19.32 -11.55 15.35
N MET A 77 18.06 -11.93 15.14
CA MET A 77 17.12 -12.16 16.23
C MET A 77 17.00 -13.63 16.64
N LYS A 78 17.58 -14.55 15.87
CA LYS A 78 17.60 -15.97 16.22
C LYS A 78 18.21 -16.18 17.60
N GLY A 79 17.46 -16.82 18.50
CA GLY A 79 17.88 -17.06 19.89
C GLY A 79 17.77 -15.86 20.83
N LYS A 80 17.29 -14.70 20.36
CA LYS A 80 17.09 -13.49 21.19
C LYS A 80 15.64 -13.30 21.68
N TYR A 81 14.75 -14.23 21.34
CA TYR A 81 13.38 -14.27 21.81
C TYR A 81 13.05 -15.69 22.29
N THR A 82 12.11 -15.79 23.23
CA THR A 82 11.63 -17.07 23.75
C THR A 82 10.55 -17.68 22.87
N GLN A 83 9.60 -16.85 22.41
CA GLN A 83 8.50 -17.27 21.55
C GLN A 83 7.96 -16.12 20.71
N ILE A 84 7.45 -16.44 19.51
CA ILE A 84 6.65 -15.54 18.70
C ILE A 84 5.18 -15.75 19.05
N ILE A 85 4.55 -14.75 19.68
CA ILE A 85 3.14 -14.85 20.09
C ILE A 85 2.20 -14.75 18.89
N ARG A 86 2.47 -13.83 17.97
CA ARG A 86 1.70 -13.62 16.74
C ARG A 86 2.51 -12.82 15.72
N ILE A 87 2.19 -13.03 14.45
CA ILE A 87 2.60 -12.15 13.35
C ILE A 87 1.33 -11.67 12.67
N GLU A 88 1.22 -10.37 12.47
CA GLU A 88 0.06 -9.75 11.83
C GLU A 88 0.52 -8.92 10.64
N ARG A 89 -0.15 -9.11 9.51
CA ARG A 89 0.03 -8.28 8.33
C ARG A 89 -0.90 -7.07 8.44
N ILE A 90 -0.31 -5.88 8.31
CA ILE A 90 -1.07 -4.63 8.33
C ILE A 90 -1.56 -4.32 6.92
N HIS A 91 -2.87 -4.15 6.79
CA HIS A 91 -3.51 -3.63 5.59
C HIS A 91 -3.94 -2.20 5.88
N ASN A 92 -3.29 -1.23 5.24
CA ASN A 92 -3.72 0.16 5.27
C ASN A 92 -3.58 0.71 3.85
N GLU A 93 -4.70 0.82 3.15
CA GLU A 93 -4.73 1.21 1.74
C GLU A 93 -4.13 2.60 1.53
N ARG A 94 -4.52 3.58 2.37
CA ARG A 94 -4.03 4.95 2.31
C ARG A 94 -2.50 4.99 2.37
N TRP A 95 -1.91 4.28 3.34
CA TRP A 95 -0.45 4.27 3.50
C TRP A 95 0.25 3.46 2.42
N PHE A 96 -0.33 2.37 1.94
CA PHE A 96 0.23 1.62 0.82
C PHE A 96 0.27 2.43 -0.48
N LEU A 97 -0.78 3.20 -0.76
CA LEU A 97 -0.85 4.10 -1.91
C LEU A 97 0.20 5.20 -1.82
N GLN A 98 0.29 5.89 -0.68
CA GLN A 98 1.29 6.92 -0.45
C GLN A 98 2.72 6.36 -0.57
N TYR A 99 2.97 5.20 0.03
CA TYR A 99 4.25 4.50 -0.07
C TYR A 99 4.60 4.14 -1.52
N SER A 100 3.65 3.56 -2.27
CA SER A 100 3.90 3.13 -3.65
C SER A 100 4.23 4.32 -4.57
N ALA A 101 3.51 5.43 -4.42
CA ALA A 101 3.80 6.65 -5.16
C ALA A 101 5.23 7.18 -4.90
N HIS A 102 5.63 7.27 -3.63
CA HIS A 102 6.99 7.72 -3.27
C HIS A 102 8.06 6.72 -3.72
N ARG A 103 7.81 5.42 -3.59
CA ARG A 103 8.74 4.37 -4.04
C ARG A 103 9.00 4.50 -5.55
N ASP A 104 7.96 4.67 -6.34
CA ASP A 104 8.08 4.74 -7.80
C ASP A 104 8.77 6.05 -8.23
N GLU A 105 8.47 7.16 -7.55
CA GLU A 105 9.20 8.43 -7.73
C GLU A 105 10.70 8.28 -7.41
N PHE A 106 11.05 7.63 -6.30
CA PHE A 106 12.44 7.38 -5.92
C PHE A 106 13.16 6.50 -6.95
N LYS A 107 12.54 5.40 -7.38
CA LYS A 107 13.11 4.49 -8.40
C LYS A 107 13.38 5.24 -9.69
N GLN A 108 12.46 6.11 -10.12
CA GLN A 108 12.65 6.95 -11.31
C GLN A 108 13.78 7.96 -11.12
N ARG A 109 13.80 8.65 -9.97
CA ARG A 109 14.78 9.71 -9.68
C ARG A 109 16.21 9.18 -9.62
N PHE A 110 16.41 8.01 -9.02
CA PHE A 110 17.73 7.42 -8.81
C PHE A 110 18.11 6.36 -9.86
N ASN A 111 17.19 6.03 -10.78
CA ASN A 111 17.32 4.96 -11.77
C ASN A 111 17.82 3.64 -11.13
N ASP A 112 17.39 3.39 -9.90
CA ASP A 112 17.85 2.28 -9.07
C ASP A 112 16.64 1.60 -8.41
N ASN A 113 16.48 0.32 -8.75
CA ASN A 113 15.42 -0.51 -8.20
C ASN A 113 15.75 -1.10 -6.81
N SER A 114 16.99 -0.95 -6.34
CA SER A 114 17.49 -1.49 -5.06
C SER A 114 17.34 -0.55 -3.86
N CYS A 115 16.79 0.64 -4.07
CA CYS A 115 16.55 1.64 -3.02
C CYS A 115 15.58 1.18 -1.92
N GLU A 116 14.80 0.13 -2.15
CA GLU A 116 13.84 -0.42 -1.19
C GLU A 116 14.50 -1.50 -0.31
N ARG A 117 14.38 -1.35 1.01
CA ARG A 117 14.90 -2.31 1.98
C ARG A 117 13.85 -2.65 3.03
N SER A 118 13.74 -3.94 3.34
CA SER A 118 12.95 -4.42 4.48
C SER A 118 13.78 -4.30 5.76
N LEU A 119 13.30 -3.51 6.72
CA LEU A 119 13.97 -3.25 8.00
C LEU A 119 13.01 -3.54 9.16
N PHE A 120 13.57 -3.74 10.36
CA PHE A 120 12.80 -3.94 11.60
C PHE A 120 12.79 -2.66 12.44
N HIS A 121 11.62 -2.34 13.00
CA HIS A 121 11.43 -1.20 13.90
C HIS A 121 10.82 -1.67 15.22
N GLY A 122 11.60 -1.59 16.29
CA GLY A 122 11.09 -1.83 17.65
C GLY A 122 10.39 -0.58 18.19
N CYS A 123 9.20 -0.73 18.75
CA CYS A 123 8.44 0.37 19.34
C CYS A 123 7.74 -0.07 20.63
N ARG A 124 7.22 0.90 21.40
CA ARG A 124 6.42 0.62 22.61
C ARG A 124 5.02 0.19 22.21
N ASP A 125 4.38 -0.63 23.04
CA ASP A 125 3.01 -1.10 22.87
C ASP A 125 2.01 0.04 22.60
N VAL A 126 2.10 1.13 23.37
CA VAL A 126 1.24 2.31 23.23
C VAL A 126 1.36 3.02 21.88
N THR A 127 2.48 2.83 21.17
CA THR A 127 2.74 3.50 19.88
C THR A 127 2.29 2.68 18.67
N ILE A 128 1.99 1.39 18.84
CA ILE A 128 1.66 0.47 17.73
C ILE A 128 0.45 0.98 16.94
N ASN A 129 -0.63 1.36 17.64
CA ASN A 129 -1.86 1.81 16.98
C ASN A 129 -1.68 3.15 16.26
N SER A 130 -0.89 4.07 16.82
CA SER A 130 -0.56 5.34 16.14
C SER A 130 0.25 5.06 14.87
N ILE A 131 1.29 4.20 14.91
CA ILE A 131 2.06 3.87 13.69
C ILE A 131 1.17 3.24 12.60
N ILE A 132 0.29 2.31 12.96
CA ILE A 132 -0.60 1.63 12.01
C ILE A 132 -1.61 2.59 11.38
N ASN A 133 -2.16 3.53 12.16
CA ASN A 133 -3.25 4.41 11.73
C ASN A 133 -2.78 5.76 11.18
N GLU A 134 -1.68 6.30 11.69
CA GLU A 134 -1.17 7.65 11.44
C GLU A 134 0.16 7.66 10.67
N ASN A 135 0.72 6.47 10.38
CA ASN A 135 2.03 6.27 9.75
C ASN A 135 3.21 6.66 10.68
N PHE A 136 4.44 6.39 10.24
CA PHE A 136 5.64 6.80 10.98
C PHE A 136 5.75 8.32 11.04
N ASN A 137 5.91 8.86 12.26
CA ASN A 137 6.06 10.30 12.49
C ASN A 137 7.35 10.59 13.27
N ARG A 138 8.23 11.39 12.67
CA ARG A 138 9.52 11.79 13.26
C ARG A 138 9.38 12.59 14.56
N ALA A 139 8.24 13.24 14.79
CA ALA A 139 7.97 13.96 16.03
C ALA A 139 7.96 13.03 17.27
N TYR A 140 7.78 11.73 17.06
CA TYR A 140 7.85 10.71 18.11
C TYR A 140 9.23 10.03 18.21
N ALA A 141 10.21 10.46 17.42
CA ALA A 141 11.59 9.99 17.53
C ALA A 141 12.32 10.64 18.73
N GLY A 142 13.39 10.02 19.21
CA GLY A 142 14.30 10.63 20.21
C GLY A 142 14.32 9.95 21.58
N VAL A 143 13.37 9.07 21.89
CA VAL A 143 13.39 8.32 23.17
C VAL A 143 14.62 7.39 23.26
N ASN A 144 15.07 6.85 22.12
CA ASN A 144 16.22 5.94 22.03
C ASN A 144 17.42 6.56 21.29
N GLY A 145 17.33 7.83 20.88
CA GLY A 145 18.41 8.57 20.22
C GLY A 145 19.19 9.38 21.25
N ARG A 146 20.00 8.72 22.08
CA ARG A 146 21.07 9.41 22.81
C ARG A 146 22.33 9.35 21.94
N LEU A 147 22.87 10.53 21.62
CA LEU A 147 24.24 10.69 21.14
C LEU A 147 25.21 10.43 22.30
#